data_AF-A0A2H0XS89-F1
#
_entry.id   AF-A0A2H0XS89-F1
#
_cell.length_a   1.000
_cell.length_b   1.000
_cell.length_c   1.000
_cell.angle_alpha   90.00
_cell.angle_beta   90.00
_cell.angle_gamma   90.00
#
_symmetry.space_group_name_H-M   'P 1'
#
loop_
_entity.id
_entity.type
_entity.pdbx_description
1 polymer ?
#
loop_
_entity_poly.entity_id
_entity_poly.type
_entity_poly.pdbx_seq_one_letter_code
_entity_poly.pdbx_strand_id
1 'polypeptide(L)'
;DKSIRLAQLVSAIKLVFASVFVRNARKYIENLNHQVEEEKMAVIIQKVVGVSAGDYFYPHISGVAQSYNFYPIANLANEDGIATVSVGLGKSVIEGGKCFRFCPRYPNIEFVQPQALWANSQKEFFALNLKQTDFDLLESDDATISQLPISEAETHGYLEHIASVWDYADNRLVAGQTHKGARVITFDDILKYDYIPLGEITHKLLDIGEKAFGMPVEIEFAVDLTKDWAQEINPTFYILQIRPLAVGASDVEIHKENLSRDSLLLYTEKGMGNGVIDYLCDIIYLQSEKFDNLKTVEMQDEIEHFNEKLKAEDREYILIGPGRWGSQDRFLGIPAKFIQISQARVIVETGLENFSIDPSQGTHFFHNIVAMKIGYFTVPFKSVSSFIDTKWLNDHDVVEEGKYFRHIRLEKPLTIRMDGKTGIAVIEK
;
A
#
# COMPACT_ATOMS: atom_id res chain seq x y z
N ASP A 1 -30.98 -11.90 -20.27
CA ASP A 1 -31.83 -10.97 -21.05
C ASP A 1 -31.10 -9.62 -21.20
N LYS A 2 -31.19 -8.96 -22.36
CA LYS A 2 -30.60 -7.61 -22.58
C LYS A 2 -31.31 -6.54 -21.75
N SER A 3 -32.62 -6.68 -21.51
CA SER A 3 -33.41 -5.73 -20.72
C SER A 3 -32.90 -5.65 -19.28
N ILE A 4 -32.66 -6.81 -18.65
CA ILE A 4 -32.10 -6.94 -17.30
C ILE A 4 -30.69 -6.33 -17.22
N ARG A 5 -29.81 -6.64 -18.18
CA ARG A 5 -28.44 -6.07 -18.21
C ARG A 5 -28.43 -4.56 -18.37
N LEU A 6 -29.34 -4.01 -19.18
CA LEU A 6 -29.49 -2.56 -19.31
C LEU A 6 -29.96 -1.93 -18.00
N ALA A 7 -30.92 -2.56 -17.31
CA ALA A 7 -31.38 -2.08 -16.01
C ALA A 7 -30.25 -2.12 -14.97
N GLN A 8 -29.47 -3.20 -14.89
CA GLN A 8 -28.29 -3.31 -14.03
C GLN A 8 -27.25 -2.23 -14.32
N LEU A 9 -26.96 -1.97 -15.60
CA LEU A 9 -26.04 -0.89 -16.00
C LEU A 9 -26.56 0.49 -15.60
N VAL A 10 -27.84 0.77 -15.81
CA VAL A 10 -28.47 2.04 -15.41
C VAL A 10 -28.41 2.22 -13.88
N SER A 11 -28.66 1.15 -13.11
CA SER A 11 -28.51 1.17 -11.65
C SER A 11 -27.06 1.46 -11.23
N ALA A 12 -26.08 0.80 -11.84
CA ALA A 12 -24.66 1.06 -11.57
C ALA A 12 -24.27 2.53 -11.85
N ILE A 13 -24.70 3.08 -13.00
CA ILE A 13 -24.46 4.49 -13.34
C ILE A 13 -25.06 5.44 -12.29
N LYS A 14 -26.28 5.15 -11.83
CA LYS A 14 -26.93 5.95 -10.76
C LYS A 14 -26.17 5.87 -9.45
N LEU A 15 -25.64 4.69 -9.09
CA LEU A 15 -24.85 4.51 -7.88
C LEU A 15 -23.55 5.30 -7.93
N VAL A 16 -22.87 5.33 -9.09
CA VAL A 16 -21.67 6.17 -9.27
C VAL A 16 -22.01 7.64 -9.04
N PHE A 17 -23.09 8.17 -9.63
CA PHE A 17 -23.52 9.54 -9.37
C PHE A 17 -23.96 9.79 -7.92
N ALA A 18 -24.54 8.79 -7.25
CA ALA A 18 -24.92 8.89 -5.85
C ALA A 18 -23.71 8.86 -4.90
N SER A 19 -22.59 8.23 -5.29
CA SER A 19 -21.41 8.05 -4.45
C SER A 19 -20.80 9.36 -3.92
N VAL A 20 -20.94 10.45 -4.68
CA VAL A 20 -20.49 11.82 -4.29
C VAL A 20 -21.17 12.31 -3.01
N PHE A 21 -22.38 11.82 -2.71
CA PHE A 21 -23.17 12.23 -1.55
C PHE A 21 -22.89 11.38 -0.30
N VAL A 22 -22.03 10.35 -0.40
CA VAL A 22 -21.61 9.55 0.75
C VAL A 22 -20.75 10.41 1.68
N ARG A 23 -20.92 10.25 3.00
CA ARG A 23 -20.28 11.10 4.04
C ARG A 23 -18.77 11.30 3.84
N ASN A 24 -18.05 10.24 3.47
CA ASN A 24 -16.59 10.29 3.29
C ASN A 24 -16.18 11.09 2.05
N ALA A 25 -16.93 10.96 0.94
CA ALA A 25 -16.71 11.76 -0.26
C ALA A 25 -17.02 13.24 -0.02
N ARG A 26 -18.08 13.54 0.75
CA ARG A 26 -18.41 14.93 1.13
C ARG A 26 -17.32 15.61 1.95
N LYS A 27 -16.77 14.94 2.97
CA LYS A 27 -15.65 15.48 3.76
C LYS A 27 -14.42 15.81 2.89
N TYR A 28 -14.11 14.98 1.90
CA TYR A 28 -13.00 15.22 0.97
C TYR A 28 -13.23 16.46 0.08
N ILE A 29 -14.44 16.62 -0.46
CA ILE A 29 -14.80 17.77 -1.31
C ILE A 29 -14.87 19.07 -0.50
N GLU A 30 -15.43 19.02 0.70
CA GLU A 30 -15.51 20.16 1.62
C GLU A 30 -14.11 20.68 2.01
N ASN A 31 -13.15 19.77 2.23
CA ASN A 31 -11.76 20.12 2.54
C ASN A 31 -11.01 20.77 1.36
N LEU A 32 -11.48 20.59 0.12
CA LEU A 32 -10.89 21.18 -1.08
C LEU A 32 -11.47 22.57 -1.42
N ASN A 33 -12.29 23.16 -0.56
CA ASN A 33 -12.99 24.45 -0.79
C ASN A 33 -13.86 24.48 -2.07
N HIS A 34 -14.20 23.33 -2.65
CA HIS A 34 -15.10 23.23 -3.80
C HIS A 34 -16.54 23.03 -3.34
N GLN A 35 -17.50 23.75 -3.95
CA GLN A 35 -18.91 23.46 -3.73
C GLN A 35 -19.27 22.16 -4.44
N VAL A 36 -19.95 21.24 -3.74
CA VAL A 36 -20.42 19.96 -4.31
C VAL A 36 -21.29 20.19 -5.56
N GLU A 37 -21.94 21.35 -5.66
CA GLU A 37 -22.78 21.76 -6.79
C GLU A 37 -22.00 22.05 -8.09
N GLU A 38 -20.68 22.28 -8.00
CA GLU A 38 -19.82 22.56 -9.16
C GLU A 38 -19.06 21.32 -9.67
N GLU A 39 -19.15 20.19 -8.96
CA GLU A 39 -18.43 18.96 -9.27
C GLU A 39 -19.07 18.24 -10.46
N LYS A 40 -18.28 18.00 -11.52
CA LYS A 40 -18.74 17.34 -12.75
C LYS A 40 -18.24 15.91 -12.79
N MET A 41 -19.14 14.96 -12.53
CA MET A 41 -18.87 13.54 -12.60
C MET A 41 -19.02 12.99 -14.02
N ALA A 42 -18.07 12.16 -14.46
CA ALA A 42 -18.17 11.38 -15.69
C ALA A 42 -18.13 9.88 -15.35
N VAL A 43 -18.90 9.07 -16.08
CA VAL A 43 -18.90 7.61 -15.90
C VAL A 43 -18.20 6.96 -17.09
N ILE A 44 -17.15 6.20 -16.81
CA ILE A 44 -16.40 5.43 -17.82
C ILE A 44 -16.94 4.00 -17.81
N ILE A 45 -17.39 3.52 -18.97
CA ILE A 45 -17.82 2.14 -19.16
C ILE A 45 -16.73 1.41 -19.94
N GLN A 46 -16.06 0.47 -19.27
CA GLN A 46 -14.96 -0.29 -19.84
C GLN A 46 -15.29 -1.78 -19.87
N LYS A 47 -14.84 -2.47 -20.93
CA LYS A 47 -14.90 -3.93 -20.97
C LYS A 47 -13.87 -4.51 -19.99
N VAL A 48 -14.31 -5.39 -19.10
CA VAL A 48 -13.42 -6.10 -18.17
C VAL A 48 -12.43 -6.97 -18.94
N VAL A 49 -11.16 -6.90 -18.56
CA VAL A 49 -10.08 -7.73 -19.11
C VAL A 49 -10.02 -9.05 -18.34
N GLY A 50 -9.93 -10.17 -19.05
CA GLY A 50 -9.80 -11.48 -18.43
C GLY A 50 -10.06 -12.63 -19.39
N VAL A 51 -9.88 -13.84 -18.87
CA VAL A 51 -10.15 -15.10 -19.56
C VAL A 51 -11.16 -15.90 -18.73
N SER A 52 -11.99 -16.69 -19.41
CA SER A 52 -12.97 -17.56 -18.73
C SER A 52 -12.27 -18.81 -18.18
N ALA A 53 -12.45 -19.04 -16.89
CA ALA A 53 -11.87 -20.14 -16.14
C ALA A 53 -12.97 -20.80 -15.31
N GLY A 54 -13.56 -21.89 -15.85
CA GLY A 54 -14.73 -22.52 -15.26
C GLY A 54 -15.91 -21.55 -15.16
N ASP A 55 -16.37 -21.30 -13.94
CA ASP A 55 -17.47 -20.38 -13.63
C ASP A 55 -17.02 -18.95 -13.36
N TYR A 56 -15.72 -18.66 -13.53
CA TYR A 56 -15.10 -17.40 -13.18
C TYR A 56 -14.48 -16.70 -14.39
N PHE A 57 -14.33 -15.39 -14.29
CA PHE A 57 -13.67 -14.58 -15.32
C PHE A 57 -12.70 -13.58 -14.66
N TYR A 58 -11.42 -13.67 -15.01
CA TYR A 58 -10.39 -12.83 -14.43
C TYR A 58 -9.12 -12.81 -15.31
N PRO A 59 -8.27 -11.77 -15.23
CA PRO A 59 -7.02 -11.73 -15.95
C PRO A 59 -5.95 -12.57 -15.24
N HIS A 60 -4.95 -13.01 -16.01
CA HIS A 60 -3.81 -13.71 -15.46
C HIS A 60 -3.06 -12.83 -14.44
N ILE A 61 -2.90 -11.54 -14.78
CA ILE A 61 -2.23 -10.55 -13.94
C ILE A 61 -3.06 -9.27 -13.93
N SER A 62 -3.20 -8.65 -12.77
CA SER A 62 -3.54 -7.23 -12.64
C SER A 62 -2.44 -6.51 -11.88
N GLY A 63 -2.24 -5.23 -12.17
CA GLY A 63 -1.20 -4.47 -11.50
C GLY A 63 -1.42 -2.96 -11.52
N VAL A 64 -0.72 -2.32 -10.59
CA VAL A 64 -0.55 -0.88 -10.51
C VAL A 64 0.93 -0.59 -10.57
N ALA A 65 1.34 0.33 -11.42
CA ALA A 65 2.73 0.77 -11.51
C ALA A 65 2.83 2.28 -11.42
N GLN A 66 3.87 2.75 -10.73
CA GLN A 66 4.13 4.14 -10.42
C GLN A 66 5.50 4.51 -10.98
N SER A 67 5.59 5.65 -11.67
CA SER A 67 6.87 6.14 -12.21
C SER A 67 7.79 6.69 -11.12
N TYR A 68 7.21 7.05 -9.97
CA TYR A 68 7.94 7.52 -8.80
C TYR A 68 7.58 6.70 -7.56
N ASN A 69 8.59 6.14 -6.90
CA ASN A 69 8.43 5.38 -5.69
C ASN A 69 8.72 6.26 -4.46
N PHE A 70 7.67 6.67 -3.74
CA PHE A 70 7.80 7.42 -2.47
C PHE A 70 8.27 6.57 -1.27
N TYR A 71 8.50 5.28 -1.51
CA TYR A 71 8.94 4.28 -0.55
C TYR A 71 10.07 3.43 -1.17
N PRO A 72 11.22 4.05 -1.52
CA PRO A 72 12.32 3.36 -2.20
C PRO A 72 12.84 2.19 -1.37
N ILE A 73 13.06 1.06 -2.05
CA ILE A 73 13.53 -0.20 -1.46
C ILE A 73 14.97 -0.46 -1.88
N ALA A 74 15.81 -0.84 -0.91
CA ALA A 74 17.23 -1.14 -1.13
C ALA A 74 17.98 0.03 -1.79
N ASN A 75 18.67 -0.20 -2.92
CA ASN A 75 19.43 0.81 -3.65
C ASN A 75 18.65 1.40 -4.84
N LEU A 76 17.33 1.21 -4.91
CA LEU A 76 16.50 1.80 -5.96
C LEU A 76 16.35 3.30 -5.71
N ALA A 77 16.52 4.08 -6.77
CA ALA A 77 16.14 5.49 -6.77
C ALA A 77 14.62 5.62 -6.82
N ASN A 78 14.08 6.75 -6.36
CA ASN A 78 12.65 7.00 -6.43
C ASN A 78 12.16 6.98 -7.89
N GLU A 79 13.00 7.47 -8.82
CA GLU A 79 12.72 7.57 -10.25
C GLU A 79 12.82 6.23 -11.00
N ASP A 80 13.24 5.15 -10.34
CA ASP A 80 13.26 3.81 -10.95
C ASP A 80 11.85 3.20 -11.07
N GLY A 81 10.89 3.78 -10.35
CA GLY A 81 9.50 3.35 -10.31
C GLY A 81 9.29 2.02 -9.58
N ILE A 82 8.02 1.70 -9.34
CA ILE A 82 7.61 0.48 -8.66
C ILE A 82 6.32 -0.06 -9.26
N ALA A 83 6.25 -1.37 -9.47
CA ALA A 83 5.04 -2.07 -9.88
C ALA A 83 4.62 -3.08 -8.81
N THR A 84 3.34 -3.09 -8.50
CA THR A 84 2.69 -4.09 -7.65
C THR A 84 1.72 -4.89 -8.50
N VAL A 85 1.86 -6.21 -8.51
CA VAL A 85 1.07 -7.13 -9.33
C VAL A 85 0.48 -8.27 -8.51
N SER A 86 -0.68 -8.75 -8.94
CA SER A 86 -1.39 -9.87 -8.35
C SER A 86 -2.02 -10.76 -9.41
N VAL A 87 -2.30 -12.01 -9.05
CA VAL A 87 -3.20 -12.89 -9.83
C VAL A 87 -4.64 -12.42 -9.64
N GLY A 88 -5.46 -12.51 -10.68
CA GLY A 88 -6.88 -12.13 -10.62
C GLY A 88 -7.13 -10.65 -10.86
N LEU A 89 -8.33 -10.19 -10.52
CA LEU A 89 -8.75 -8.79 -10.64
C LEU A 89 -7.91 -7.88 -9.71
N GLY A 90 -7.66 -6.64 -10.16
CA GLY A 90 -6.78 -5.66 -9.48
C GLY A 90 -7.21 -5.22 -8.09
N LYS A 91 -8.38 -5.64 -7.61
CA LYS A 91 -8.88 -5.37 -6.26
C LYS A 91 -7.88 -5.76 -5.17
N SER A 92 -7.15 -6.88 -5.34
CA SER A 92 -6.10 -7.29 -4.40
C SER A 92 -4.99 -6.27 -4.25
N VAL A 93 -4.62 -5.56 -5.33
CA VAL A 93 -3.56 -4.55 -5.32
C VAL A 93 -4.05 -3.28 -4.61
N ILE A 94 -5.30 -2.89 -4.87
CA ILE A 94 -5.91 -1.67 -4.33
C ILE A 94 -6.17 -1.80 -2.82
N GLU A 95 -6.66 -2.95 -2.36
CA GLU A 95 -6.97 -3.19 -0.94
C GLU A 95 -5.74 -3.51 -0.08
N GLY A 96 -4.53 -3.45 -0.65
CA GLY A 96 -3.30 -3.77 0.09
C GLY A 96 -3.15 -5.25 0.44
N GLY A 97 -3.74 -6.13 -0.38
CA GLY A 97 -3.58 -7.58 -0.23
C GLY A 97 -2.14 -8.04 -0.48
N LYS A 98 -1.89 -9.34 -0.24
CA LYS A 98 -0.59 -9.96 -0.52
C LYS A 98 -0.30 -9.97 -2.02
N CYS A 99 0.51 -9.01 -2.47
CA CYS A 99 0.89 -8.83 -3.88
C CYS A 99 2.41 -8.92 -4.06
N PHE A 100 2.84 -9.20 -5.28
CA PHE A 100 4.25 -9.20 -5.65
C PHE A 100 4.66 -7.82 -6.14
N ARG A 101 5.89 -7.40 -5.82
CA ARG A 101 6.44 -6.11 -6.22
C ARG A 101 7.69 -6.30 -7.06
N PHE A 102 7.87 -5.49 -8.09
CA PHE A 102 9.11 -5.44 -8.86
C PHE A 102 9.38 -4.01 -9.36
N CYS A 103 10.64 -3.72 -9.67
CA CYS A 103 11.05 -2.47 -10.30
C CYS A 103 10.92 -2.61 -11.83
N PRO A 104 10.08 -1.82 -12.53
CA PRO A 104 9.95 -1.92 -13.99
C PRO A 104 11.27 -1.69 -14.75
N ARG A 105 12.13 -0.81 -14.23
CA ARG A 105 13.45 -0.52 -14.81
C ARG A 105 14.44 -1.67 -14.61
N TYR A 106 14.33 -2.39 -13.49
CA TYR A 106 15.22 -3.49 -13.11
C TYR A 106 14.41 -4.73 -12.67
N PRO A 107 13.64 -5.37 -13.58
CA PRO A 107 12.68 -6.42 -13.22
C PRO A 107 13.34 -7.69 -12.67
N ASN A 108 14.62 -7.89 -12.97
CA ASN A 108 15.42 -9.04 -12.53
C ASN A 108 15.97 -8.93 -11.11
N ILE A 109 15.90 -7.75 -10.48
CA ILE A 109 16.47 -7.54 -9.14
C ILE A 109 15.47 -8.01 -8.09
N GLU A 110 15.84 -9.04 -7.35
CA GLU A 110 15.12 -9.45 -6.15
C GLU A 110 15.57 -8.61 -4.96
N PHE A 111 14.63 -7.87 -4.37
CA PHE A 111 14.86 -7.08 -3.15
C PHE A 111 14.21 -7.70 -1.91
N VAL A 112 13.54 -8.86 -2.05
CA VAL A 112 12.90 -9.60 -0.95
C VAL A 112 13.53 -10.99 -0.85
N GLN A 113 13.90 -11.39 0.38
CA GLN A 113 14.45 -12.73 0.60
C GLN A 113 13.43 -13.83 0.27
N PRO A 114 13.85 -15.00 -0.25
CA PRO A 114 12.95 -16.08 -0.64
C PRO A 114 11.96 -16.52 0.45
N GLN A 115 12.42 -16.57 1.70
CA GLN A 115 11.56 -16.97 2.84
C GLN A 115 10.46 -15.94 3.13
N ALA A 116 10.77 -14.65 2.96
CA ALA A 116 9.78 -13.58 3.07
C ALA A 116 8.81 -13.58 1.89
N LEU A 117 9.28 -13.89 0.67
CA LEU A 117 8.40 -14.09 -0.50
C LEU A 117 7.40 -15.23 -0.27
N TRP A 118 7.84 -16.37 0.27
CA TRP A 118 6.94 -17.48 0.61
C TRP A 118 5.88 -17.09 1.65
N ALA A 119 6.29 -16.44 2.74
CA ALA A 119 5.40 -16.04 3.83
C ALA A 119 4.37 -14.97 3.38
N ASN A 120 4.79 -14.06 2.52
CA ASN A 120 3.99 -12.94 2.03
C ASN A 120 3.38 -13.18 0.65
N SER A 121 3.49 -14.41 0.12
CA SER A 121 2.91 -14.75 -1.17
C SER A 121 1.38 -14.69 -1.15
N GLN A 122 0.80 -14.29 -2.28
CA GLN A 122 -0.63 -14.24 -2.50
C GLN A 122 -1.27 -15.61 -2.21
N LYS A 123 -2.31 -15.62 -1.37
CA LYS A 123 -3.06 -16.84 -1.01
C LYS A 123 -4.46 -16.87 -1.59
N GLU A 124 -4.99 -15.70 -1.94
CA GLU A 124 -6.34 -15.52 -2.45
C GLU A 124 -6.33 -14.48 -3.58
N PHE A 125 -7.31 -14.55 -4.47
CA PHE A 125 -7.49 -13.61 -5.57
C PHE A 125 -8.97 -13.33 -5.79
N PHE A 126 -9.26 -12.24 -6.50
CA PHE A 126 -10.63 -11.88 -6.86
C PHE A 126 -10.91 -12.23 -8.32
N ALA A 127 -12.11 -12.73 -8.58
CA ALA A 127 -12.61 -13.02 -9.91
C ALA A 127 -14.08 -12.63 -10.08
N LEU A 128 -14.50 -12.34 -11.30
CA LEU A 128 -15.91 -12.14 -11.62
C LEU A 128 -16.61 -13.50 -11.61
N ASN A 129 -17.70 -13.62 -10.86
CA ASN A 129 -18.51 -14.84 -10.79
C ASN A 129 -19.56 -14.84 -11.91
N LEU A 130 -19.41 -15.73 -12.88
CA LEU A 130 -20.30 -15.81 -14.05
C LEU A 130 -21.65 -16.47 -13.72
N LYS A 131 -21.76 -17.21 -12.61
CA LYS A 131 -23.02 -17.82 -12.16
C LYS A 131 -23.92 -16.80 -11.47
N GLN A 132 -23.35 -15.77 -10.87
CA GLN A 132 -24.10 -14.73 -10.16
C GLN A 132 -24.68 -13.73 -11.14
N THR A 133 -25.89 -14.03 -11.62
CA THR A 133 -26.61 -13.21 -12.62
C THR A 133 -27.75 -12.40 -12.02
N ASP A 134 -28.22 -12.79 -10.84
CA ASP A 134 -29.20 -12.08 -10.03
C ASP A 134 -28.48 -11.55 -8.78
N PHE A 135 -28.33 -10.23 -8.70
CA PHE A 135 -27.57 -9.55 -7.66
C PHE A 135 -28.14 -8.14 -7.47
N ASP A 136 -28.08 -7.64 -6.24
CA ASP A 136 -28.43 -6.27 -5.92
C ASP A 136 -27.16 -5.45 -5.65
N LEU A 137 -26.92 -4.46 -6.50
CA LEU A 137 -25.78 -3.54 -6.36
C LEU A 137 -25.97 -2.56 -5.18
N LEU A 138 -27.16 -2.48 -4.58
CA LEU A 138 -27.39 -1.68 -3.37
C LEU A 138 -26.88 -2.36 -2.10
N GLU A 139 -26.78 -3.69 -2.09
CA GLU A 139 -26.32 -4.45 -0.91
C GLU A 139 -24.80 -4.49 -0.83
N SER A 140 -24.11 -4.58 -1.97
CA SER A 140 -22.66 -4.60 -2.03
C SER A 140 -22.14 -4.25 -3.42
N ASP A 141 -21.12 -3.40 -3.46
CA ASP A 141 -20.35 -3.10 -4.69
C ASP A 141 -19.59 -4.34 -5.21
N ASP A 142 -19.42 -5.36 -4.36
CA ASP A 142 -18.75 -6.63 -4.66
C ASP A 142 -19.72 -7.75 -5.00
N ALA A 143 -21.01 -7.46 -5.19
CA ALA A 143 -22.02 -8.48 -5.39
C ALA A 143 -21.72 -9.45 -6.55
N THR A 144 -20.89 -9.08 -7.53
CA THR A 144 -20.50 -9.97 -8.64
C THR A 144 -19.10 -10.56 -8.52
N ILE A 145 -18.35 -10.20 -7.48
CA ILE A 145 -16.95 -10.58 -7.29
C ILE A 145 -16.87 -11.71 -6.25
N SER A 146 -16.08 -12.73 -6.54
CA SER A 146 -15.77 -13.81 -5.60
C SER A 146 -14.29 -13.80 -5.23
N GLN A 147 -14.01 -13.98 -3.95
CA GLN A 147 -12.67 -14.22 -3.42
C GLN A 147 -12.40 -15.72 -3.42
N LEU A 148 -11.33 -16.14 -4.09
CA LEU A 148 -10.98 -17.53 -4.32
C LEU A 148 -9.57 -17.82 -3.81
N PRO A 149 -9.31 -19.02 -3.25
CA PRO A 149 -7.96 -19.42 -2.89
C PRO A 149 -7.10 -19.62 -4.15
N ILE A 150 -5.80 -19.36 -4.06
CA ILE A 150 -4.87 -19.45 -5.19
C ILE A 150 -4.81 -20.87 -5.80
N SER A 151 -5.14 -21.90 -5.02
CA SER A 151 -5.29 -23.27 -5.51
C SER A 151 -6.33 -23.41 -6.61
N GLU A 152 -7.38 -22.57 -6.61
CA GLU A 152 -8.38 -22.58 -7.68
C GLU A 152 -7.75 -22.15 -9.01
N ALA A 153 -6.93 -21.10 -9.00
CA ALA A 153 -6.18 -20.66 -10.18
C ALA A 153 -5.18 -21.71 -10.69
N GLU A 154 -4.65 -22.57 -9.80
CA GLU A 154 -3.84 -23.72 -10.18
C GLU A 154 -4.67 -24.74 -10.97
N THR A 155 -5.89 -25.06 -10.52
CA THR A 155 -6.78 -25.98 -11.25
C THR A 155 -7.20 -25.45 -12.62
N HIS A 156 -7.26 -24.12 -12.77
CA HIS A 156 -7.52 -23.46 -14.05
C HIS A 156 -6.31 -23.48 -15.01
N GLY A 157 -5.12 -23.86 -14.52
CA GLY A 157 -3.87 -23.86 -15.30
C GLY A 157 -3.24 -22.47 -15.48
N TYR A 158 -3.72 -21.45 -14.75
CA TYR A 158 -3.35 -20.05 -15.00
C TYR A 158 -2.06 -19.61 -14.29
N LEU A 159 -1.49 -20.47 -13.47
CA LEU A 159 -0.29 -20.16 -12.68
C LEU A 159 1.02 -20.51 -13.41
N GLU A 160 1.00 -21.08 -14.63
CA GLU A 160 2.17 -21.72 -15.27
C GLU A 160 3.40 -20.80 -15.30
N HIS A 161 3.19 -19.57 -15.75
CA HIS A 161 4.23 -18.55 -15.90
C HIS A 161 4.28 -17.58 -14.70
N ILE A 162 3.49 -17.82 -13.65
CA ILE A 162 3.29 -16.89 -12.53
C ILE A 162 3.83 -17.43 -11.21
N ALA A 163 3.70 -18.74 -10.98
CA ALA A 163 4.05 -19.37 -9.71
C ALA A 163 5.36 -20.16 -9.81
N SER A 164 6.16 -20.03 -8.76
CA SER A 164 7.26 -20.92 -8.41
C SER A 164 6.85 -21.87 -7.27
N VAL A 165 7.67 -22.88 -7.00
CA VAL A 165 7.47 -23.83 -5.91
C VAL A 165 8.44 -23.57 -4.77
N TRP A 166 7.93 -23.54 -3.53
CA TRP A 166 8.77 -23.60 -2.34
C TRP A 166 9.20 -25.04 -2.06
N ASP A 167 10.50 -25.31 -2.18
CA ASP A 167 11.12 -26.58 -1.82
C ASP A 167 11.50 -26.58 -0.33
N TYR A 168 10.80 -27.41 0.45
CA TYR A 168 11.05 -27.56 1.88
C TYR A 168 12.34 -28.30 2.21
N ALA A 169 12.89 -29.11 1.29
CA ALA A 169 14.12 -29.85 1.55
C ALA A 169 15.34 -28.93 1.51
N ASP A 170 15.38 -28.04 0.52
CA ASP A 170 16.50 -27.14 0.27
C ASP A 170 16.24 -25.68 0.72
N ASN A 171 15.05 -25.38 1.27
CA ASN A 171 14.59 -24.04 1.66
C ASN A 171 14.80 -22.98 0.56
N ARG A 172 14.40 -23.32 -0.67
CA ARG A 172 14.57 -22.47 -1.85
C ARG A 172 13.32 -22.40 -2.71
N LEU A 173 13.26 -21.36 -3.54
CA LEU A 173 12.29 -21.26 -4.63
C LEU A 173 12.84 -21.97 -5.87
N VAL A 174 11.99 -22.80 -6.48
CA VAL A 174 12.26 -23.49 -7.73
C VAL A 174 11.24 -22.99 -8.76
N ALA A 175 11.73 -22.44 -9.87
CA ALA A 175 10.87 -21.90 -10.92
C ALA A 175 9.99 -23.00 -11.57
N GLY A 176 8.77 -22.60 -11.95
CA GLY A 176 7.76 -23.48 -12.56
C GLY A 176 6.92 -24.23 -11.52
N GLN A 177 6.13 -25.22 -11.99
CA GLN A 177 5.16 -25.95 -11.16
C GLN A 177 5.39 -27.46 -11.03
N THR A 178 6.36 -28.01 -11.78
CA THR A 178 6.61 -29.45 -11.87
C THR A 178 7.16 -30.04 -10.57
N HIS A 179 7.77 -29.20 -9.73
CA HIS A 179 8.30 -29.61 -8.44
C HIS A 179 7.20 -29.75 -7.38
N LYS A 180 7.41 -30.62 -6.41
CA LYS A 180 6.48 -30.79 -5.28
C LYS A 180 6.74 -29.72 -4.21
N GLY A 181 5.69 -29.02 -3.78
CA GLY A 181 5.79 -28.04 -2.71
C GLY A 181 4.67 -27.01 -2.77
N ALA A 182 4.74 -26.00 -1.89
CA ALA A 182 3.74 -24.94 -1.84
C ALA A 182 3.94 -23.96 -3.01
N ARG A 183 2.84 -23.51 -3.62
CA ARG A 183 2.90 -22.48 -4.66
C ARG A 183 3.22 -21.11 -4.06
N VAL A 184 4.14 -20.41 -4.71
CA VAL A 184 4.58 -19.06 -4.37
C VAL A 184 4.48 -18.23 -5.64
N ILE A 185 3.65 -17.19 -5.61
CA ILE A 185 3.50 -16.23 -6.69
C ILE A 185 4.76 -15.35 -6.75
N THR A 186 5.56 -15.49 -7.81
CA THR A 186 6.86 -14.81 -7.99
C THR A 186 7.03 -14.17 -9.36
N PHE A 187 6.26 -14.60 -10.37
CA PHE A 187 6.37 -14.14 -11.76
C PHE A 187 7.76 -14.36 -12.38
N ASP A 188 8.53 -15.36 -11.89
CA ASP A 188 9.92 -15.60 -12.35
C ASP A 188 10.01 -15.82 -13.87
N ASP A 189 9.08 -16.56 -14.46
CA ASP A 189 9.10 -16.84 -15.90
C ASP A 189 8.87 -15.61 -16.78
N ILE A 190 8.18 -14.61 -16.23
CA ILE A 190 7.89 -13.35 -16.89
C ILE A 190 9.04 -12.37 -16.66
N LEU A 191 9.47 -12.22 -15.40
CA LEU A 191 10.43 -11.18 -15.03
C LEU A 191 11.87 -11.57 -15.36
N LYS A 192 12.25 -12.85 -15.15
CA LYS A 192 13.62 -13.36 -15.36
C LYS A 192 13.85 -14.04 -16.70
N TYR A 193 12.84 -14.75 -17.19
CA TYR A 193 12.94 -15.52 -18.43
C TYR A 193 12.19 -14.88 -19.61
N ASP A 194 11.63 -13.68 -19.41
CA ASP A 194 11.06 -12.82 -20.45
C ASP A 194 9.96 -13.51 -21.30
N TYR A 195 9.07 -14.29 -20.65
CA TYR A 195 7.92 -14.89 -21.33
C TYR A 195 7.05 -13.84 -22.05
N ILE A 196 6.89 -12.69 -21.40
CA ILE A 196 6.37 -11.44 -21.94
C ILE A 196 7.24 -10.31 -21.36
N PRO A 197 7.59 -9.25 -22.12
CA PRO A 197 8.43 -8.15 -21.65
C PRO A 197 7.66 -7.20 -20.72
N LEU A 198 7.08 -7.73 -19.64
CA LEU A 198 6.23 -7.00 -18.70
C LEU A 198 6.96 -5.80 -18.09
N GLY A 199 8.20 -5.99 -17.63
CA GLY A 199 9.01 -4.92 -17.07
C GLY A 199 9.26 -3.79 -18.07
N GLU A 200 9.66 -4.15 -19.29
CA GLU A 200 9.95 -3.18 -20.35
C GLU A 200 8.69 -2.42 -20.81
N ILE A 201 7.57 -3.12 -21.01
CA ILE A 201 6.28 -2.50 -21.37
C ILE A 201 5.88 -1.50 -20.28
N THR A 202 5.91 -1.94 -19.02
CA THR A 202 5.53 -1.12 -17.87
C THR A 202 6.42 0.13 -17.78
N HIS A 203 7.75 -0.04 -17.87
CA HIS A 203 8.70 1.07 -17.81
C HIS A 203 8.49 2.08 -18.94
N LYS A 204 8.32 1.60 -20.19
CA LYS A 204 8.07 2.47 -21.35
C LYS A 204 6.78 3.28 -21.20
N LEU A 205 5.71 2.65 -20.71
CA LEU A 205 4.42 3.34 -20.52
C LEU A 205 4.49 4.40 -19.43
N LEU A 206 5.20 4.11 -18.33
CA LEU A 206 5.46 5.09 -17.28
C LEU A 206 6.27 6.29 -17.80
N ASP A 207 7.34 6.04 -18.56
CA ASP A 207 8.17 7.10 -19.16
C ASP A 207 7.38 7.97 -20.16
N ILE A 208 6.56 7.35 -21.02
CA ILE A 208 5.66 8.07 -21.94
C ILE A 208 4.66 8.91 -21.15
N GLY A 209 4.03 8.33 -20.13
CA GLY A 209 3.06 9.01 -19.29
C GLY A 209 3.67 10.21 -18.56
N GLU A 210 4.81 10.03 -17.92
CA GLU A 210 5.52 11.10 -17.20
C GLU A 210 5.90 12.25 -18.12
N LYS A 211 6.40 11.95 -19.34
CA LYS A 211 6.70 12.98 -20.35
C LYS A 211 5.44 13.70 -20.85
N ALA A 212 4.32 12.99 -21.00
CA ALA A 212 3.07 13.56 -21.51
C ALA A 212 2.38 14.46 -20.47
N PHE A 213 2.39 14.05 -19.19
CA PHE A 213 1.79 14.81 -18.09
C PHE A 213 2.74 15.87 -17.50
N GLY A 214 4.06 15.73 -17.69
CA GLY A 214 5.06 16.61 -17.09
C GLY A 214 5.25 16.40 -15.59
N MET A 215 4.77 15.28 -15.06
CA MET A 215 4.83 14.90 -13.65
C MET A 215 4.72 13.39 -13.50
N PRO A 216 5.13 12.82 -12.34
CA PRO A 216 5.01 11.39 -12.10
C PRO A 216 3.60 10.85 -12.32
N VAL A 217 3.52 9.62 -12.83
CA VAL A 217 2.25 8.98 -13.19
C VAL A 217 2.11 7.61 -12.54
N GLU A 218 0.86 7.20 -12.40
CA GLU A 218 0.46 5.85 -12.05
C GLU A 218 -0.36 5.26 -13.20
N ILE A 219 -0.06 4.02 -13.56
CA ILE A 219 -0.85 3.23 -14.50
C ILE A 219 -1.46 2.02 -13.80
N GLU A 220 -2.73 1.76 -14.09
CA GLU A 220 -3.38 0.50 -13.78
C GLU A 220 -3.44 -0.34 -15.04
N PHE A 221 -3.11 -1.63 -14.92
CA PHE A 221 -3.04 -2.52 -16.06
C PHE A 221 -3.52 -3.94 -15.73
N ALA A 222 -3.86 -4.68 -16.78
CA ALA A 222 -4.12 -6.10 -16.72
C ALA A 222 -3.37 -6.82 -17.84
N VAL A 223 -3.00 -8.07 -17.61
CA VAL A 223 -2.30 -8.90 -18.59
C VAL A 223 -3.08 -10.17 -18.82
N ASP A 224 -3.31 -10.45 -20.09
CA ASP A 224 -3.72 -11.76 -20.55
C ASP A 224 -2.49 -12.49 -21.08
N LEU A 225 -2.11 -13.60 -20.45
CA LEU A 225 -0.97 -14.43 -20.84
C LEU A 225 -1.32 -15.48 -21.90
N THR A 226 -2.57 -15.52 -22.39
CA THR A 226 -2.98 -16.48 -23.43
C THR A 226 -2.08 -16.36 -24.64
N LYS A 227 -1.48 -17.50 -25.02
CA LYS A 227 -0.55 -17.61 -26.14
C LYS A 227 -0.89 -18.85 -26.96
N ASP A 228 -1.15 -18.64 -28.25
CA ASP A 228 -1.36 -19.71 -29.23
C ASP A 228 -0.63 -19.35 -30.52
N TRP A 229 0.51 -20.00 -30.75
CA TRP A 229 1.32 -19.80 -31.96
C TRP A 229 0.60 -20.20 -33.25
N ALA A 230 -0.30 -21.19 -33.19
CA ALA A 230 -1.02 -21.66 -34.37
C ALA A 230 -2.13 -20.68 -34.78
N GLN A 231 -2.66 -19.91 -33.82
CA GLN A 231 -3.70 -18.90 -34.03
C GLN A 231 -3.16 -17.46 -33.99
N GLU A 232 -1.83 -17.28 -33.94
CA GLU A 232 -1.16 -15.98 -33.81
C GLU A 232 -1.63 -15.15 -32.59
N ILE A 233 -2.09 -15.84 -31.53
CA ILE A 233 -2.51 -15.19 -30.29
C ILE A 233 -1.27 -14.97 -29.44
N ASN A 234 -1.02 -13.70 -29.09
CA ASN A 234 0.08 -13.29 -28.23
C ASN A 234 -0.44 -12.79 -26.88
N PRO A 235 0.37 -12.93 -25.82
CA PRO A 235 0.13 -12.27 -24.55
C PRO A 235 -0.13 -10.77 -24.76
N THR A 236 -1.15 -10.24 -24.10
CA THR A 236 -1.62 -8.87 -24.32
C THR A 236 -1.61 -8.09 -23.02
N PHE A 237 -0.96 -6.92 -23.04
CA PHE A 237 -0.96 -5.95 -21.96
C PHE A 237 -2.05 -4.90 -22.21
N TYR A 238 -2.96 -4.74 -21.26
CA TYR A 238 -4.05 -3.78 -21.31
C TYR A 238 -3.80 -2.64 -20.32
N ILE A 239 -3.77 -1.41 -20.83
CA ILE A 239 -3.80 -0.20 -19.98
C ILE A 239 -5.26 0.03 -19.59
N LEU A 240 -5.54 0.03 -18.29
CA LEU A 240 -6.88 0.26 -17.77
C LEU A 240 -7.08 1.74 -17.46
N GLN A 241 -6.10 2.33 -16.76
CA GLN A 241 -6.11 3.73 -16.37
C GLN A 241 -4.69 4.27 -16.36
N ILE A 242 -4.55 5.56 -16.66
CA ILE A 242 -3.38 6.35 -16.33
C ILE A 242 -3.84 7.60 -15.59
N ARG A 243 -3.16 7.94 -14.50
CA ARG A 243 -3.40 9.18 -13.77
C ARG A 243 -2.08 9.80 -13.35
N PRO A 244 -1.99 11.12 -13.23
CA PRO A 244 -0.92 11.73 -12.47
C PRO A 244 -0.89 11.12 -11.06
N LEU A 245 0.29 10.76 -10.59
CA LEU A 245 0.49 10.59 -9.17
C LEU A 245 0.28 11.98 -8.59
N ALA A 246 -0.87 12.17 -7.95
CA ALA A 246 -1.10 13.35 -7.13
C ALA A 246 -0.05 13.31 -5.99
N VAL A 247 1.14 13.85 -6.28
CA VAL A 247 1.75 14.82 -5.40
C VAL A 247 0.61 15.78 -5.13
N GLY A 248 0.12 15.85 -3.88
CA GLY A 248 -1.01 16.72 -3.55
C GLY A 248 -0.81 18.08 -4.19
N ALA A 249 -1.87 18.83 -4.48
CA ALA A 249 -1.83 20.09 -5.22
C ALA A 249 -0.89 21.19 -4.66
N SER A 250 -0.12 20.90 -3.61
CA SER A 250 1.17 21.51 -3.33
C SER A 250 2.27 20.49 -3.61
N ASP A 251 3.20 20.77 -4.55
CA ASP A 251 4.57 20.33 -4.38
C ASP A 251 4.91 20.65 -2.91
N VAL A 252 4.95 19.63 -2.05
CA VAL A 252 5.27 19.82 -0.64
C VAL A 252 6.77 19.98 -0.64
N GLU A 253 7.22 21.13 -1.11
CA GLU A 253 8.62 21.50 -1.13
C GLU A 253 8.89 22.05 0.26
N ILE A 254 9.58 21.24 1.06
CA ILE A 254 9.91 21.61 2.43
C ILE A 254 11.28 22.29 2.39
N HIS A 255 11.25 23.62 2.25
CA HIS A 255 12.45 24.43 2.38
C HIS A 255 12.87 24.52 3.85
N LYS A 256 13.99 23.89 4.17
CA LYS A 256 14.56 23.82 5.52
C LYS A 256 14.77 25.21 6.13
N GLU A 257 15.05 26.21 5.31
CA GLU A 257 15.30 27.60 5.71
C GLU A 257 14.07 28.29 6.30
N ASN A 258 12.87 27.84 5.92
CA ASN A 258 11.60 28.43 6.36
C ASN A 258 11.03 27.76 7.61
N LEU A 259 11.68 26.70 8.11
CA LEU A 259 11.22 25.94 9.26
C LEU A 259 11.78 26.52 10.56
N SER A 260 10.89 26.89 11.47
CA SER A 260 11.27 27.22 12.84
C SER A 260 11.23 25.97 13.71
N ARG A 261 12.31 25.70 14.44
CA ARG A 261 12.37 24.55 15.36
C ARG A 261 11.28 24.61 16.43
N ASP A 262 10.89 25.80 16.88
CA ASP A 262 9.95 25.98 17.98
C ASP A 262 8.51 25.61 17.60
N SER A 263 8.16 25.78 16.31
CA SER A 263 6.84 25.42 15.77
C SER A 263 6.72 23.95 15.37
N LEU A 264 7.80 23.18 15.47
CA LEU A 264 7.85 21.78 15.06
C LEU A 264 7.82 20.84 16.27
N LEU A 265 6.96 19.84 16.19
CA LEU A 265 7.03 18.65 17.03
C LEU A 265 8.12 17.70 16.55
N LEU A 266 8.24 17.52 15.23
CA LEU A 266 9.18 16.58 14.63
C LEU A 266 9.74 17.12 13.31
N TYR A 267 11.03 16.84 13.08
CA TYR A 267 11.69 17.00 11.79
C TYR A 267 12.57 15.78 11.51
N THR A 268 12.50 15.26 10.29
CA THR A 268 13.42 14.22 9.79
C THR A 268 13.77 14.41 8.32
N GLU A 269 14.95 13.93 7.93
CA GLU A 269 15.41 13.78 6.53
C GLU A 269 15.28 12.31 6.06
N LYS A 270 14.67 11.45 6.88
CA LYS A 270 14.37 10.04 6.60
C LYS A 270 12.87 9.79 6.74
N GLY A 271 12.07 10.60 6.07
CA GLY A 271 10.63 10.42 5.93
C GLY A 271 10.28 9.68 4.65
N MET A 272 9.32 8.78 4.74
CA MET A 272 8.65 8.15 3.59
C MET A 272 7.18 8.53 3.57
N GLY A 273 6.60 8.49 2.37
CA GLY A 273 5.28 9.04 2.09
C GLY A 273 5.36 10.39 1.41
N ASN A 274 4.21 10.92 1.01
CA ASN A 274 4.14 12.18 0.27
C ASN A 274 2.77 12.83 0.46
N GLY A 275 2.76 14.16 0.67
CA GLY A 275 1.54 14.95 0.83
C GLY A 275 1.42 15.64 2.18
N VAL A 276 0.21 16.10 2.49
CA VAL A 276 -0.14 16.82 3.73
C VAL A 276 -1.25 16.08 4.46
N ILE A 277 -1.12 15.94 5.78
CA ILE A 277 -2.15 15.43 6.68
C ILE A 277 -2.41 16.51 7.73
N ASP A 278 -3.64 17.00 7.83
CA ASP A 278 -4.01 18.18 8.65
C ASP A 278 -5.23 17.93 9.55
N TYR A 279 -5.59 16.66 9.77
CA TYR A 279 -6.77 16.27 10.55
C TYR A 279 -6.45 15.41 11.79
N LEU A 280 -5.18 15.07 12.04
CA LEU A 280 -4.79 14.20 13.15
C LEU A 280 -4.68 14.99 14.46
N CYS A 281 -5.48 14.63 15.46
CA CYS A 281 -5.46 15.23 16.80
C CYS A 281 -4.90 14.29 17.88
N ASP A 282 -4.82 12.99 17.61
CA ASP A 282 -4.42 11.98 18.58
C ASP A 282 -2.97 11.54 18.34
N ILE A 283 -2.18 11.50 19.41
CA ILE A 283 -0.81 10.98 19.38
C ILE A 283 -0.69 9.90 20.44
N ILE A 284 -0.21 8.74 20.03
CA ILE A 284 0.20 7.66 20.92
C ILE A 284 1.71 7.55 20.84
N TYR A 285 2.38 7.75 21.96
CA TYR A 285 3.84 7.66 22.00
C TYR A 285 4.34 6.78 23.14
N LEU A 286 5.38 6.00 22.86
CA LEU A 286 6.10 5.23 23.87
C LEU A 286 7.09 6.13 24.59
N GLN A 287 7.04 6.13 25.92
CA GLN A 287 7.99 6.86 26.74
C GLN A 287 9.35 6.17 26.69
N SER A 288 10.37 6.85 26.15
CA SER A 288 11.67 6.24 25.87
C SER A 288 12.33 5.61 27.10
N GLU A 289 12.08 6.15 28.30
CA GLU A 289 12.62 5.63 29.57
C GLU A 289 11.96 4.30 30.00
N LYS A 290 10.76 4.01 29.48
CA LYS A 290 10.01 2.78 29.76
C LYS A 290 10.25 1.69 28.73
N PHE A 291 11.06 1.96 27.69
CA PHE A 291 11.40 0.95 26.70
C PHE A 291 12.33 -0.12 27.29
N ASP A 292 11.90 -1.37 27.17
CA ASP A 292 12.60 -2.56 27.58
C ASP A 292 12.43 -3.63 26.50
N ASN A 293 13.55 -4.05 25.90
CA ASN A 293 13.58 -5.03 24.82
C ASN A 293 13.06 -6.42 25.25
N LEU A 294 13.01 -6.70 26.56
CA LEU A 294 12.44 -7.94 27.11
C LEU A 294 10.91 -7.87 27.28
N LYS A 295 10.32 -6.67 27.12
CA LYS A 295 8.90 -6.39 27.39
C LYS A 295 8.12 -5.95 26.14
N THR A 296 8.70 -6.14 24.96
CA THR A 296 8.10 -5.73 23.68
C THR A 296 6.77 -6.42 23.35
N VAL A 297 6.50 -7.59 23.91
CA VAL A 297 5.18 -8.25 23.80
C VAL A 297 4.13 -7.55 24.67
N GLU A 298 4.47 -7.16 25.91
CA GLU A 298 3.55 -6.40 26.76
C GLU A 298 3.24 -5.03 26.12
N MET A 299 4.22 -4.41 25.46
CA MET A 299 4.03 -3.18 24.68
C MET A 299 3.12 -3.40 23.47
N GLN A 300 3.23 -4.54 22.79
CA GLN A 300 2.37 -4.90 21.67
C GLN A 300 0.89 -5.02 22.11
N ASP A 301 0.63 -5.68 23.23
CA ASP A 301 -0.73 -5.81 23.75
C ASP A 301 -1.31 -4.45 24.17
N GLU A 302 -0.46 -3.59 24.75
CA GLU A 302 -0.87 -2.25 25.16
C GLU A 302 -1.20 -1.33 23.97
N ILE A 303 -0.40 -1.35 22.90
CA ILE A 303 -0.73 -0.54 21.70
C ILE A 303 -1.98 -1.06 20.98
N GLU A 304 -2.22 -2.37 20.98
CA GLU A 304 -3.45 -2.97 20.43
C GLU A 304 -4.68 -2.42 21.16
N HIS A 305 -4.62 -2.32 22.49
CA HIS A 305 -5.70 -1.73 23.29
C HIS A 305 -6.04 -0.29 22.86
N PHE A 306 -5.02 0.56 22.72
CA PHE A 306 -5.22 1.93 22.27
C PHE A 306 -5.80 2.00 20.85
N ASN A 307 -5.31 1.16 19.93
CA ASN A 307 -5.79 1.11 18.56
C ASN A 307 -7.25 0.64 18.47
N GLU A 308 -7.66 -0.37 19.24
CA GLU A 308 -9.06 -0.82 19.29
C GLU A 308 -10.01 0.27 19.77
N LYS A 309 -9.60 1.02 20.81
CA LYS A 309 -10.39 2.13 21.35
C LYS A 309 -10.57 3.26 20.34
N LEU A 310 -9.48 3.71 19.71
CA LEU A 310 -9.55 4.75 18.69
C LEU A 310 -10.29 4.27 17.43
N LYS A 311 -10.18 2.99 17.08
CA LYS A 311 -10.98 2.38 16.01
C LYS A 311 -12.47 2.40 16.31
N ALA A 312 -12.88 2.15 17.55
CA ALA A 312 -14.28 2.24 17.96
C ALA A 312 -14.82 3.69 17.91
N GLU A 313 -13.94 4.68 18.08
CA GLU A 313 -14.24 6.11 17.95
C GLU A 313 -14.15 6.63 16.50
N ASP A 314 -13.76 5.79 15.54
CA ASP A 314 -13.42 6.19 14.15
C ASP A 314 -12.37 7.31 14.09
N ARG A 315 -11.32 7.16 14.90
CA ARG A 315 -10.21 8.11 15.03
C ARG A 315 -8.90 7.51 14.59
N GLU A 316 -8.13 8.33 13.90
CA GLU A 316 -6.80 8.03 13.39
C GLU A 316 -5.74 8.80 14.19
N TYR A 317 -4.52 8.29 14.24
CA TYR A 317 -3.49 8.84 15.14
C TYR A 317 -2.06 8.80 14.58
N ILE A 318 -1.17 9.54 15.26
CA ILE A 318 0.27 9.49 15.08
C ILE A 318 0.88 8.53 16.10
N LEU A 319 1.62 7.53 15.64
CA LEU A 319 2.32 6.56 16.48
C LEU A 319 3.80 6.92 16.56
N ILE A 320 4.35 7.04 17.77
CA ILE A 320 5.76 7.37 17.98
C ILE A 320 6.37 6.36 18.96
N GLY A 321 7.49 5.74 18.60
CA GLY A 321 8.16 4.84 19.54
C GLY A 321 9.59 4.48 19.15
N PRO A 322 10.39 4.00 20.11
CA PRO A 322 11.75 3.56 19.85
C PRO A 322 11.80 2.17 19.21
N GLY A 323 12.79 1.99 18.33
CA GLY A 323 13.00 0.74 17.62
C GLY A 323 12.03 0.52 16.45
N ARG A 324 12.10 -0.66 15.84
CA ARG A 324 11.30 -1.00 14.66
C ARG A 324 9.88 -1.44 15.00
N TRP A 325 8.91 -0.93 14.26
CA TRP A 325 7.55 -1.47 14.27
C TRP A 325 7.44 -2.67 13.32
N GLY A 326 6.80 -3.74 13.76
CA GLY A 326 6.56 -4.93 12.93
C GLY A 326 7.77 -5.84 12.70
N SER A 327 8.86 -5.64 13.45
CA SER A 327 10.03 -6.53 13.44
C SER A 327 9.70 -7.88 14.11
N GLN A 328 10.09 -9.00 13.48
CA GLN A 328 10.05 -10.31 14.16
C GLN A 328 11.16 -10.47 15.21
N ASP A 329 12.24 -9.67 15.09
CA ASP A 329 13.27 -9.61 16.10
C ASP A 329 12.86 -8.65 17.22
N ARG A 330 12.53 -9.23 18.38
CA ARG A 330 12.06 -8.57 19.60
C ARG A 330 13.13 -7.69 20.24
N PHE A 331 14.40 -7.89 19.87
CA PHE A 331 15.50 -7.04 20.34
C PHE A 331 15.68 -5.78 19.48
N LEU A 332 15.09 -5.75 18.27
CA LEU A 332 15.17 -4.61 17.34
C LEU A 332 13.97 -3.66 17.42
N GLY A 333 12.89 -4.03 18.12
CA GLY A 333 11.71 -3.18 18.26
C GLY A 333 10.46 -3.93 18.72
N ILE A 334 9.30 -3.32 18.49
CA ILE A 334 8.00 -3.83 18.91
C ILE A 334 7.43 -4.72 17.80
N PRO A 335 7.13 -6.01 18.06
CA PRO A 335 6.65 -6.96 17.07
C PRO A 335 5.16 -6.77 16.72
N ALA A 336 4.68 -5.52 16.65
CA ALA A 336 3.30 -5.17 16.37
C ALA A 336 2.88 -5.64 14.96
N LYS A 337 1.78 -6.38 14.87
CA LYS A 337 1.14 -6.70 13.59
C LYS A 337 0.40 -5.46 13.10
N PHE A 338 0.28 -5.31 11.79
CA PHE A 338 -0.38 -4.15 11.20
C PHE A 338 -1.82 -3.95 11.72
N ILE A 339 -2.59 -5.04 11.91
CA ILE A 339 -3.96 -4.98 12.44
C ILE A 339 -4.04 -4.32 13.82
N GLN A 340 -2.98 -4.43 14.63
CA GLN A 340 -2.89 -3.89 15.98
C GLN A 340 -2.57 -2.39 16.00
N ILE A 341 -2.19 -1.80 14.86
CA ILE A 341 -1.93 -0.36 14.72
C ILE A 341 -2.62 0.22 13.47
N SER A 342 -3.73 -0.40 13.05
CA SER A 342 -4.41 -0.11 11.79
C SER A 342 -4.90 1.35 11.64
N GLN A 343 -5.10 2.05 12.76
CA GLN A 343 -5.52 3.45 12.76
C GLN A 343 -4.36 4.46 12.76
N ALA A 344 -3.11 3.99 12.77
CA ALA A 344 -1.97 4.87 12.58
C ALA A 344 -1.95 5.41 11.14
N ARG A 345 -1.77 6.72 10.99
CA ARG A 345 -1.56 7.39 9.69
C ARG A 345 -0.15 7.95 9.54
N VAL A 346 0.53 8.12 10.66
CA VAL A 346 1.95 8.44 10.72
C VAL A 346 2.60 7.52 11.77
N ILE A 347 3.69 6.87 11.40
CA ILE A 347 4.49 6.01 12.27
C ILE A 347 5.90 6.58 12.34
N VAL A 348 6.38 6.83 13.56
CA VAL A 348 7.69 7.39 13.83
C VAL A 348 8.52 6.38 14.60
N GLU A 349 9.65 5.99 14.02
CA GLU A 349 10.67 5.16 14.65
C GLU A 349 11.79 6.04 15.17
N THR A 350 11.99 6.04 16.49
CA THR A 350 13.11 6.74 17.12
C THR A 350 14.27 5.76 17.32
N GLY A 351 15.48 6.22 17.00
CA GLY A 351 16.69 5.43 17.17
C GLY A 351 17.04 5.20 18.64
N LEU A 352 17.77 4.13 18.90
CA LEU A 352 18.33 3.79 20.22
C LEU A 352 19.86 3.92 20.20
N GLU A 353 20.48 4.08 21.38
CA GLU A 353 21.92 4.40 21.55
C GLU A 353 22.92 3.45 20.85
N ASN A 354 22.49 2.23 20.52
CA ASN A 354 23.31 1.21 19.86
C ASN A 354 22.70 0.70 18.54
N PHE A 355 21.89 1.50 17.83
CA PHE A 355 21.06 0.99 16.74
C PHE A 355 21.11 1.81 15.45
N SER A 356 21.47 1.15 14.35
CA SER A 356 21.13 1.58 13.00
C SER A 356 19.96 0.75 12.49
N ILE A 357 18.83 1.40 12.24
CA ILE A 357 17.64 0.76 11.70
C ILE A 357 17.80 0.68 10.17
N ASP A 358 18.22 -0.48 9.65
CA ASP A 358 18.00 -0.81 8.25
C ASP A 358 16.50 -1.08 8.01
N PRO A 359 15.85 -0.49 7.02
CA PRO A 359 14.41 -0.62 6.89
C PRO A 359 14.00 -2.08 6.56
N SER A 360 13.05 -2.65 7.31
CA SER A 360 12.55 -4.03 7.10
C SER A 360 11.46 -4.06 6.03
N GLN A 361 11.87 -3.77 4.79
CA GLN A 361 10.96 -3.39 3.70
C GLN A 361 10.30 -4.56 2.94
N GLY A 362 10.65 -5.81 3.25
CA GLY A 362 10.10 -7.01 2.62
C GLY A 362 8.97 -7.70 3.40
N THR A 363 8.39 -7.03 4.40
CA THR A 363 7.38 -7.61 5.30
C THR A 363 5.96 -7.17 4.91
N HIS A 364 4.96 -7.99 5.26
CA HIS A 364 3.53 -7.62 5.17
C HIS A 364 3.23 -6.25 5.83
N PHE A 365 3.97 -5.93 6.89
CA PHE A 365 3.86 -4.64 7.56
C PHE A 365 4.18 -3.47 6.64
N PHE A 366 5.30 -3.54 5.91
CA PHE A 366 5.70 -2.49 4.96
C PHE A 366 4.77 -2.43 3.74
N HIS A 367 4.23 -3.58 3.30
CA HIS A 367 3.27 -3.59 2.20
C HIS A 367 2.04 -2.73 2.53
N ASN A 368 1.52 -2.85 3.75
CA ASN A 368 0.36 -2.09 4.22
C ASN A 368 0.66 -0.60 4.40
N ILE A 369 1.87 -0.24 4.86
CA ILE A 369 2.31 1.16 4.94
C ILE A 369 2.19 1.85 3.58
N VAL A 370 2.72 1.21 2.53
CA VAL A 370 2.67 1.76 1.16
C VAL A 370 1.24 1.81 0.64
N ALA A 371 0.48 0.72 0.78
CA ALA A 371 -0.89 0.63 0.26
C ALA A 371 -1.82 1.68 0.89
N MET A 372 -1.69 1.89 2.21
CA MET A 372 -2.48 2.87 2.96
C MET A 372 -1.86 4.28 2.95
N LYS A 373 -0.77 4.50 2.21
CA LYS A 373 -0.04 5.78 2.12
C LYS A 373 0.30 6.39 3.48
N ILE A 374 0.68 5.52 4.43
CA ILE A 374 1.05 5.91 5.80
C ILE A 374 2.39 6.66 5.75
N GLY A 375 2.48 7.77 6.47
CA GLY A 375 3.74 8.47 6.69
C GLY A 375 4.65 7.63 7.58
N TYR A 376 5.86 7.32 7.14
CA TYR A 376 6.77 6.46 7.90
C TYR A 376 8.11 7.16 8.08
N PHE A 377 8.40 7.58 9.31
CA PHE A 377 9.49 8.49 9.64
C PHE A 377 10.51 7.79 10.52
N THR A 378 11.79 7.96 10.20
CA THR A 378 12.87 7.53 11.08
C THR A 378 13.58 8.73 11.67
N VAL A 379 13.71 8.80 12.99
CA VAL A 379 14.50 9.82 13.70
C VAL A 379 15.73 9.14 14.32
N PRO A 380 16.92 9.26 13.72
CA PRO A 380 18.11 8.59 14.23
C PRO A 380 18.51 9.05 15.64
N PHE A 381 19.07 8.16 16.44
CA PHE A 381 19.54 8.49 17.79
C PHE A 381 20.66 9.53 17.71
N LYS A 382 20.58 10.57 18.55
CA LYS A 382 21.56 11.69 18.57
C LYS A 382 21.82 12.31 17.19
N SER A 383 20.80 12.37 16.32
CA SER A 383 20.91 13.11 15.05
C SER A 383 21.08 14.60 15.31
N VAL A 384 21.98 15.24 14.54
CA VAL A 384 22.12 16.71 14.53
C VAL A 384 21.04 17.35 13.66
N SER A 385 20.55 16.64 12.63
CA SER A 385 19.57 17.17 11.69
C SER A 385 18.13 16.82 12.06
N SER A 386 17.86 15.64 12.63
CA SER A 386 16.51 15.15 12.93
C SER A 386 16.20 15.22 14.43
N PHE A 387 14.99 15.61 14.80
CA PHE A 387 14.59 15.72 16.21
C PHE A 387 13.11 15.44 16.42
N ILE A 388 12.79 15.14 17.67
CA ILE A 388 11.44 15.09 18.23
C ILE A 388 11.41 15.90 19.51
N ASP A 389 10.37 16.72 19.69
CA ASP A 389 10.17 17.53 20.90
C ASP A 389 9.46 16.72 22.00
N THR A 390 10.21 15.85 22.66
CA THR A 390 9.69 15.01 23.75
C THR A 390 9.20 15.83 24.95
N LYS A 391 9.73 17.04 25.15
CA LYS A 391 9.26 17.93 26.22
C LYS A 391 7.84 18.38 25.94
N TRP A 392 7.59 18.86 24.73
CA TRP A 392 6.24 19.24 24.31
C TRP A 392 5.24 18.09 24.43
N LEU A 393 5.63 16.85 24.08
CA LEU A 393 4.77 15.67 24.27
C LEU A 393 4.43 15.43 25.75
N ASN A 394 5.41 15.60 26.65
CA ASN A 394 5.24 15.36 28.08
C ASN A 394 4.49 16.47 28.82
N ASP A 395 4.41 17.66 28.25
CA ASP A 395 3.74 18.83 28.85
C ASP A 395 2.23 18.86 28.57
N HIS A 396 1.71 17.97 27.71
CA HIS A 396 0.29 17.90 27.38
C HIS A 396 -0.51 16.99 28.32
N ASP A 397 -1.80 17.32 28.47
CA ASP A 397 -2.74 16.50 29.23
C ASP A 397 -2.92 15.13 28.57
N VAL A 398 -2.74 14.09 29.40
CA VAL A 398 -2.83 12.70 28.97
C VAL A 398 -4.28 12.25 29.06
N VAL A 399 -4.85 11.80 27.94
CA VAL A 399 -6.19 11.20 27.89
C VAL A 399 -6.18 9.85 28.61
N GLU A 400 -5.14 9.07 28.35
CA GLU A 400 -4.95 7.76 28.93
C GLU A 400 -3.45 7.43 29.01
N GLU A 401 -3.03 6.98 30.18
CA GLU A 401 -1.65 6.56 30.45
C GLU A 401 -1.62 5.05 30.69
N GLY A 402 -0.94 4.34 29.80
CA GLY A 402 -0.66 2.92 29.97
C GLY A 402 0.64 2.68 30.74
N LYS A 403 1.10 1.42 30.74
CA LYS A 403 2.37 1.08 31.40
C LYS A 403 3.54 1.62 30.59
N TYR A 404 3.48 1.60 29.26
CA TYR A 404 4.56 1.99 28.35
C TYR A 404 4.22 3.20 27.47
N PHE A 405 2.97 3.33 27.06
CA PHE A 405 2.47 4.34 26.14
C PHE A 405 1.66 5.42 26.84
N ARG A 406 1.66 6.60 26.23
CA ARG A 406 0.75 7.70 26.55
C ARG A 406 -0.07 8.06 25.33
N HIS A 407 -1.35 8.28 25.54
CA HIS A 407 -2.26 8.85 24.56
C HIS A 407 -2.55 10.30 24.94
N ILE A 408 -2.14 11.22 24.07
CA ILE A 408 -2.49 12.64 24.18
C ILE A 408 -3.44 13.01 23.05
N ARG A 409 -4.32 13.98 23.33
CA ARG A 409 -5.30 14.49 22.38
C ARG A 409 -5.26 16.01 22.36
N LEU A 410 -5.12 16.55 21.17
CA LEU A 410 -5.02 17.97 20.92
C LEU A 410 -6.39 18.55 20.58
N GLU A 411 -6.61 19.81 20.95
CA GLU A 411 -7.81 20.55 20.54
C GLU A 411 -7.81 20.90 19.06
N LYS A 412 -6.61 21.11 18.50
CA LYS A 412 -6.38 21.41 17.08
C LYS A 412 -5.58 20.29 16.43
N PRO A 413 -5.84 19.97 15.16
CA PRO A 413 -5.06 18.96 14.46
C PRO A 413 -3.64 19.47 14.17
N LEU A 414 -2.70 18.54 14.13
CA LEU A 414 -1.33 18.79 13.68
C LEU A 414 -1.28 18.86 12.16
N THR A 415 -0.33 19.63 11.63
CA THR A 415 -0.04 19.65 10.20
C THR A 415 1.21 18.82 9.92
N ILE A 416 1.03 17.69 9.26
CA ILE A 416 2.11 16.80 8.84
C ILE A 416 2.38 17.05 7.37
N ARG A 417 3.63 17.34 7.02
CA ARG A 417 4.07 17.55 5.64
C ARG A 417 5.16 16.54 5.30
N MET A 418 4.99 15.84 4.20
CA MET A 418 5.90 14.80 3.72
C MET A 418 6.34 15.15 2.30
N ASP A 419 7.62 15.47 2.16
CA ASP A 419 8.27 15.63 0.87
C ASP A 419 8.92 14.29 0.49
N GLY A 420 8.18 13.47 -0.25
CA GLY A 420 8.67 12.19 -0.70
C GLY A 420 9.80 12.28 -1.74
N LYS A 421 10.08 13.48 -2.29
CA LYS A 421 11.19 13.70 -3.22
C LYS A 421 12.52 13.88 -2.49
N THR A 422 12.52 14.70 -1.44
CA THR A 422 13.72 14.98 -0.65
C THR A 422 13.90 14.03 0.54
N GLY A 423 12.85 13.30 0.92
CA GLY A 423 12.80 12.50 2.14
C GLY A 423 12.60 13.34 3.40
N ILE A 424 12.33 14.64 3.26
CA ILE A 424 12.08 15.53 4.40
C ILE A 424 10.63 15.34 4.86
N ALA A 425 10.43 15.15 6.16
CA ALA A 425 9.11 15.14 6.77
C ALA A 425 9.09 15.97 8.06
N VAL A 426 7.99 16.69 8.27
CA VAL A 426 7.78 17.52 9.46
C VAL A 426 6.39 17.33 10.05
N ILE A 427 6.31 17.52 11.36
CA ILE A 427 5.05 17.61 12.10
C ILE A 427 5.04 18.98 12.80
N GLU A 428 4.14 19.85 12.37
CA GLU A 428 3.91 21.21 12.89
C GLU A 428 2.84 21.18 13.99
N LYS A 429 3.08 21.96 15.05
CA LYS A 429 2.28 22.04 16.29
C LYS A 429 0.97 22.80 16.14
#